data_AF-A0A7J2YG01-F1
#
_entry.id   AF-A0A7J2YG01-F1
#
_cell.length_a   1.000
_cell.length_b   1.000
_cell.length_c   1.000
_cell.angle_alpha   90.00
_cell.angle_beta   90.00
_cell.angle_gamma   90.00
#
_symmetry.space_group_name_H-M   'P 1'
#
loop_
_entity.id
_entity.type
_entity.pdbx_description
1 polymer ?
#
loop_
_entity_poly.entity_id
_entity_poly.type
_entity_poly.pdbx_seq_one_letter_code
_entity_poly.pdbx_strand_id
1 'polypeptide(L)'
;GISEYPLTKESIEYAKKVLEEHLKCGIPIPTSNRIIVEGLGRIIIIHVPLGTNGNRALATILSSKITEKMRMNVRRVTDPYRVALITPNPLNPESIIELIRSLDLEEEDIVNALKNTHEYQWKLLHVARRMGVVEKDAKISKIRGLAAYLEDTVAEKEAIREAIQDYFDIKAVKRFIEEIRAGRVKVEAYKSRIDAEISPLTRQILVQALPHGLIPKGEAPLNIVDIVKERLQNREIILACIHCRKWMGRYKVKYLPEEIVCPKCGAKAVGATHREDILKILGKWHRGIKMSDDEKKSFEEFQRSISLIMSYGKRALIALAARGVGPTTAARILKGYMKTEEEFYLEILEAEKEYLRTRMFWEG
;
A
#
# COMPACT_ATOMS: atom_id res chain seq x y z
N GLY A 1 -18.34 6.41 28.72
CA GLY A 1 -16.90 6.78 28.80
C GLY A 1 -16.00 5.57 28.53
N ILE A 2 -14.67 5.70 28.40
CA ILE A 2 -13.75 4.57 28.06
C ILE A 2 -13.94 3.32 28.95
N SER A 3 -14.41 3.52 30.19
CA SER A 3 -14.76 2.47 31.17
C SER A 3 -15.93 1.56 30.76
N GLU A 4 -16.72 1.92 29.74
CA GLU A 4 -17.83 1.11 29.22
C GLU A 4 -17.36 0.08 28.18
N TYR A 5 -16.13 0.18 27.70
CA TYR A 5 -15.57 -0.78 26.76
C TYR A 5 -14.88 -1.93 27.50
N PRO A 6 -14.99 -3.18 27.03
CA PRO A 6 -14.36 -4.35 27.64
C PRO A 6 -12.85 -4.39 27.36
N LEU A 7 -12.11 -3.39 27.85
CA LEU A 7 -10.68 -3.22 27.62
C LEU A 7 -9.87 -3.67 28.82
N THR A 8 -8.72 -4.31 28.56
CA THR A 8 -7.74 -4.60 29.60
C THR A 8 -7.03 -3.31 30.03
N LYS A 9 -6.48 -3.29 31.24
CA LYS A 9 -5.66 -2.16 31.73
C LYS A 9 -4.51 -1.84 30.77
N GLU A 10 -3.87 -2.87 30.23
CA GLU A 10 -2.78 -2.75 29.25
C GLU A 10 -3.22 -2.06 27.96
N SER A 11 -4.41 -2.40 27.44
CA SER A 11 -4.96 -1.76 26.23
C SER A 11 -5.29 -0.29 26.44
N ILE A 12 -5.82 0.06 27.62
CA ILE A 12 -6.09 1.46 27.99
C ILE A 12 -4.77 2.24 28.07
N GLU A 13 -3.75 1.67 28.71
CA GLU A 13 -2.45 2.31 28.86
C GLU A 13 -1.76 2.52 27.50
N TYR A 14 -1.82 1.51 26.62
CA TYR A 14 -1.32 1.62 25.26
C TYR A 14 -2.03 2.74 24.47
N ALA A 15 -3.37 2.79 24.54
CA ALA A 15 -4.15 3.82 23.85
C ALA A 15 -3.81 5.23 24.36
N LYS A 16 -3.67 5.41 25.68
CA LYS A 16 -3.23 6.68 26.28
C LYS A 16 -1.86 7.09 25.78
N LYS A 17 -0.88 6.17 25.83
CA LYS A 17 0.48 6.42 25.34
C LYS A 17 0.49 6.89 23.88
N VAL A 18 -0.26 6.22 23.00
CA VAL A 18 -0.36 6.60 21.58
C VAL A 18 -0.94 8.01 21.40
N LEU A 19 -1.95 8.38 22.19
CA LEU A 19 -2.55 9.72 22.14
C LEU A 19 -1.61 10.79 22.72
N GLU A 20 -0.90 10.49 23.80
CA GLU A 20 0.10 11.39 24.39
C GLU A 20 1.27 11.64 23.42
N GLU A 21 1.78 10.59 22.76
CA GLU A 21 2.78 10.71 21.71
C GLU A 21 2.29 11.55 20.53
N HIS A 22 1.04 11.35 20.09
CA HIS A 22 0.43 12.18 19.05
C HIS A 22 0.32 13.66 19.45
N LEU A 23 -0.10 13.95 20.69
CA LEU A 23 -0.20 15.33 21.20
C LEU A 23 1.18 15.99 21.31
N LYS A 24 2.24 15.24 21.64
CA LYS A 24 3.62 15.76 21.66
C LYS A 24 4.09 16.24 20.29
N CYS A 25 3.53 15.73 19.19
CA CYS A 25 3.80 16.22 17.83
C CYS A 25 3.17 17.60 17.54
N GLY A 26 2.39 18.18 18.48
CA GLY A 26 1.70 19.46 18.30
C GLY A 26 0.46 19.39 17.41
N ILE A 27 0.05 18.17 17.01
CA ILE A 27 -1.12 17.95 16.16
C ILE A 27 -2.36 17.78 17.04
N PRO A 28 -3.46 18.52 16.80
CA PRO A 28 -4.70 18.31 17.52
C PRO A 28 -5.29 16.93 17.20
N ILE A 29 -5.90 16.29 18.20
CA ILE A 29 -6.56 14.99 18.00
C ILE A 29 -7.72 15.15 16.98
N PRO A 30 -7.72 14.39 15.87
CA PRO A 30 -8.83 14.37 14.93
C PRO A 30 -10.08 13.75 15.56
N THR A 31 -11.24 14.33 15.28
CA THR A 31 -12.56 13.85 15.76
C THR A 31 -13.56 13.88 14.61
N SER A 32 -14.80 13.46 14.86
CA SER A 32 -15.88 13.56 13.86
C SER A 32 -16.20 15.00 13.44
N ASN A 33 -15.94 15.99 14.31
CA ASN A 33 -16.18 17.42 14.05
C ASN A 33 -14.89 18.25 13.91
N ARG A 34 -13.71 17.61 13.96
CA ARG A 34 -12.41 18.24 13.74
C ARG A 34 -11.57 17.38 12.81
N ILE A 35 -11.45 17.83 11.58
CA ILE A 35 -10.68 17.19 10.52
C ILE A 35 -9.33 17.87 10.43
N ILE A 36 -8.27 17.08 10.40
CA ILE A 36 -6.90 17.57 10.28
C ILE A 36 -6.37 17.21 8.90
N VAL A 37 -5.89 18.21 8.17
CA VAL A 37 -5.16 18.04 6.92
C VAL A 37 -3.69 18.27 7.19
N GLU A 38 -2.93 17.19 7.26
CA GLU A 38 -1.50 17.18 7.56
C GLU A 38 -0.67 17.16 6.26
N GLY A 39 0.32 18.05 6.15
CA GLY A 39 1.28 18.08 5.06
C GLY A 39 2.65 17.54 5.46
N LEU A 40 3.12 16.53 4.74
CA LEU A 40 4.41 15.85 4.92
C LEU A 40 5.16 15.83 3.58
N GLY A 41 5.73 16.97 3.20
CA GLY A 41 6.37 17.16 1.89
C GLY A 41 5.38 16.87 0.75
N ARG A 42 5.58 15.75 0.04
CA ARG A 42 4.76 15.30 -1.09
C ARG A 42 3.51 14.50 -0.70
N ILE A 43 3.27 14.32 0.60
CA ILE A 43 2.16 13.52 1.11
C ILE A 43 1.23 14.45 1.88
N ILE A 44 -0.04 14.45 1.51
CA ILE A 44 -1.13 15.05 2.29
C ILE A 44 -1.89 13.92 2.98
N ILE A 45 -2.12 14.06 4.28
CA ILE A 45 -2.90 13.12 5.08
C ILE A 45 -4.10 13.84 5.66
N ILE A 46 -5.29 13.40 5.28
CA ILE A 46 -6.54 13.90 5.79
C ILE A 46 -7.01 12.90 6.84
N HIS A 47 -7.04 13.31 8.11
CA HIS A 47 -7.59 12.51 9.20
C HIS A 47 -9.11 12.74 9.24
N VAL A 48 -9.86 11.80 8.66
CA VAL A 48 -11.30 11.92 8.40
C VAL A 48 -12.00 10.57 8.62
N PRO A 49 -12.92 10.46 9.59
CA PRO A 49 -13.56 9.20 9.95
C PRO A 49 -14.83 8.92 9.13
N LEU A 50 -14.76 8.90 7.79
CA LEU A 50 -15.90 8.55 6.91
C LEU A 50 -16.01 7.04 6.62
N GLY A 51 -15.20 6.22 7.29
CA GLY A 51 -15.12 4.78 7.02
C GLY A 51 -14.47 4.46 5.68
N THR A 52 -14.33 3.17 5.37
CA THR A 52 -13.59 2.70 4.19
C THR A 52 -14.16 3.24 2.87
N ASN A 53 -15.47 3.14 2.68
CA ASN A 53 -16.12 3.52 1.42
C ASN A 53 -16.27 5.04 1.28
N GLY A 54 -16.51 5.77 2.37
CA GLY A 54 -16.54 7.23 2.36
C GLY A 54 -15.16 7.84 2.11
N ASN A 55 -14.12 7.32 2.76
CA ASN A 55 -12.74 7.76 2.52
C ASN A 55 -12.27 7.40 1.11
N ARG A 56 -12.61 6.23 0.58
CA ARG A 56 -12.31 5.85 -0.82
C ARG A 56 -12.97 6.83 -1.80
N ALA A 57 -14.24 7.17 -1.57
CA ALA A 57 -14.96 8.15 -2.38
C ALA A 57 -14.31 9.53 -2.32
N LEU A 58 -14.08 10.07 -1.12
CA LEU A 58 -13.44 11.38 -0.93
C LEU A 58 -12.06 11.43 -1.59
N ALA A 59 -11.21 10.42 -1.36
CA ALA A 59 -9.90 10.33 -1.97
C ALA A 59 -9.98 10.33 -3.51
N THR A 60 -10.96 9.61 -4.07
CA THR A 60 -11.15 9.48 -5.51
C THR A 60 -11.54 10.81 -6.14
N ILE A 61 -12.53 11.49 -5.57
CA ILE A 61 -12.98 12.81 -6.01
C ILE A 61 -11.85 13.83 -5.88
N LEU A 62 -11.19 13.91 -4.72
CA LEU A 62 -10.10 14.86 -4.50
C LEU A 62 -8.95 14.64 -5.49
N SER A 63 -8.51 13.40 -5.70
CA SER A 63 -7.44 13.11 -6.65
C SER A 63 -7.80 13.51 -8.07
N SER A 64 -9.06 13.33 -8.48
CA SER A 64 -9.54 13.70 -9.81
C SER A 64 -9.49 15.22 -9.97
N LYS A 65 -10.02 15.97 -8.99
CA LYS A 65 -9.97 17.43 -9.00
C LYS A 65 -8.54 18.00 -8.90
N ILE A 66 -7.64 17.37 -8.15
CA ILE A 66 -6.21 17.76 -8.14
C ILE A 66 -5.57 17.48 -9.49
N THR A 67 -5.87 16.34 -10.11
CA THR A 67 -5.33 16.01 -11.44
C THR A 67 -5.82 17.02 -12.49
N GLU A 68 -7.10 17.39 -12.45
CA GLU A 68 -7.70 18.38 -13.34
C GLU A 68 -7.10 19.78 -13.13
N LYS A 69 -7.13 20.29 -11.89
CA LYS A 69 -6.72 21.67 -11.58
C LYS A 69 -5.21 21.87 -11.57
N MET A 70 -4.46 20.89 -11.08
CA MET A 70 -3.01 21.02 -10.82
C MET A 70 -2.15 20.19 -11.77
N ARG A 71 -2.76 19.40 -12.68
CA ARG A 71 -2.05 18.54 -13.65
C ARG A 71 -1.04 17.60 -12.99
N MET A 72 -1.36 17.12 -11.79
CA MET A 72 -0.53 16.21 -11.01
C MET A 72 -1.15 14.82 -10.97
N ASN A 73 -0.34 13.78 -11.19
CA ASN A 73 -0.78 12.41 -10.94
C ASN A 73 -0.78 12.14 -9.42
N VAL A 74 -1.97 11.93 -8.86
CA VAL A 74 -2.15 11.71 -7.43
C VAL A 74 -2.35 10.23 -7.14
N ARG A 75 -1.43 9.65 -6.39
CA ARG A 75 -1.64 8.32 -5.82
C ARG A 75 -2.43 8.44 -4.53
N ARG A 76 -3.43 7.58 -4.37
CA ARG A 76 -4.30 7.52 -3.19
C ARG A 76 -4.02 6.27 -2.36
N VAL A 77 -4.07 6.41 -1.05
CA VAL A 77 -4.19 5.31 -0.09
C VAL A 77 -5.23 5.71 0.94
N THR A 78 -6.07 4.77 1.38
CA THR A 78 -7.12 5.05 2.35
C THR A 78 -7.20 3.96 3.39
N ASP A 79 -7.56 4.35 4.61
CA ASP A 79 -8.02 3.46 5.67
C ASP A 79 -9.38 3.99 6.19
N PRO A 80 -10.06 3.31 7.13
CA PRO A 80 -11.37 3.76 7.63
C PRO A 80 -11.38 5.15 8.31
N TYR A 81 -10.22 5.69 8.64
CA TYR A 81 -10.04 6.93 9.39
C TYR A 81 -9.22 8.00 8.65
N ARG A 82 -8.56 7.65 7.55
CA ARG A 82 -7.62 8.55 6.85
C ARG A 82 -7.64 8.39 5.34
N VAL A 83 -7.32 9.49 4.68
CA VAL A 83 -6.99 9.56 3.26
C VAL A 83 -5.56 10.09 3.11
N ALA A 84 -4.70 9.35 2.43
CA ALA A 84 -3.37 9.80 2.04
C ALA A 84 -3.33 10.06 0.53
N LEU A 85 -2.92 11.28 0.16
CA LEU A 85 -2.72 11.73 -1.21
C LEU A 85 -1.23 11.96 -1.41
N ILE A 86 -0.64 11.27 -2.39
CA ILE A 86 0.79 11.37 -2.70
C ILE A 86 0.94 12.01 -4.07
N THR A 87 1.66 13.12 -4.13
CA THR A 87 1.80 13.95 -5.32
C THR A 87 3.25 14.02 -5.80
N PRO A 88 3.51 14.42 -7.06
CA PRO A 88 4.87 14.57 -7.57
C PRO A 88 5.64 15.70 -6.88
N ASN A 89 4.94 16.79 -6.55
CA ASN A 89 5.47 17.97 -5.87
C ASN A 89 4.69 18.23 -4.57
N PRO A 90 5.30 18.82 -3.53
CA PRO A 90 4.61 19.20 -2.31
C PRO A 90 3.39 20.06 -2.59
N LEU A 91 2.28 19.78 -1.89
CA LEU A 91 1.08 20.60 -1.90
C LEU A 91 0.92 21.29 -0.55
N ASN A 92 0.34 22.49 -0.60
CA ASN A 92 0.01 23.20 0.62
C ASN A 92 -1.27 22.60 1.25
N PRO A 93 -1.25 22.17 2.53
CA PRO A 93 -2.44 21.62 3.19
C PRO A 93 -3.66 22.55 3.13
N GLU A 94 -3.45 23.86 3.23
CA GLU A 94 -4.51 24.87 3.14
C GLU A 94 -5.20 24.83 1.77
N SER A 95 -4.46 24.63 0.68
CA SER A 95 -5.05 24.50 -0.66
C SER A 95 -5.94 23.26 -0.79
N ILE A 96 -5.67 22.21 -0.02
CA ILE A 96 -6.53 21.02 0.03
C ILE A 96 -7.81 21.32 0.82
N ILE A 97 -7.73 22.12 1.89
CA ILE A 97 -8.92 22.57 2.64
C ILE A 97 -9.83 23.41 1.75
N GLU A 98 -9.24 24.36 1.00
CA GLU A 98 -9.98 25.16 0.01
C GLU A 98 -10.63 24.28 -1.04
N LEU A 99 -9.88 23.30 -1.56
CA LEU A 99 -10.42 22.34 -2.52
C LEU A 99 -11.63 21.59 -1.93
N ILE A 100 -11.52 21.02 -0.73
CA ILE A 100 -12.62 20.32 -0.04
C ILE A 100 -13.86 21.21 0.10
N ARG A 101 -13.68 22.47 0.51
CA ARG A 101 -14.80 23.42 0.66
C ARG A 101 -15.47 23.75 -0.67
N SER A 102 -14.66 23.87 -1.73
CA SER A 102 -15.08 24.17 -3.10
C SER A 102 -15.60 22.97 -3.89
N LEU A 103 -15.56 21.76 -3.33
CA LEU A 103 -15.97 20.55 -4.05
C LEU A 103 -17.44 20.64 -4.44
N ASP A 104 -17.68 20.77 -5.73
CA ASP A 104 -19.00 20.54 -6.29
C ASP A 104 -19.14 19.04 -6.58
N LEU A 105 -20.24 18.45 -6.10
CA LEU A 105 -20.47 17.00 -6.16
C LEU A 105 -21.61 16.67 -7.11
N GLU A 106 -21.51 17.25 -8.30
CA GLU A 106 -22.34 16.91 -9.45
C GLU A 106 -22.15 15.45 -9.85
N GLU A 107 -23.22 14.83 -10.31
CA GLU A 107 -23.25 13.40 -10.61
C GLU A 107 -22.22 13.02 -11.68
N GLU A 108 -22.11 13.85 -12.72
CA GLU A 108 -21.18 13.65 -13.84
C GLU A 108 -19.71 13.69 -13.39
N ASP A 109 -19.35 14.66 -12.53
CA ASP A 109 -18.02 14.78 -11.95
C ASP A 109 -17.63 13.56 -11.12
N ILE A 110 -18.58 13.05 -10.32
CA ILE A 110 -18.38 11.85 -9.51
C ILE A 110 -18.16 10.66 -10.45
N VAL A 111 -19.04 10.46 -11.42
CA VAL A 111 -18.94 9.36 -12.38
C VAL A 111 -17.59 9.39 -13.09
N ASN A 112 -17.15 10.54 -13.61
CA ASN A 112 -15.87 10.71 -14.29
C ASN A 112 -14.68 10.38 -13.37
N ALA A 113 -14.74 10.77 -12.09
CA ALA A 113 -13.72 10.39 -11.11
C ALA A 113 -13.68 8.87 -10.87
N LEU A 114 -14.85 8.21 -10.85
CA LEU A 114 -14.98 6.76 -10.61
C LEU A 114 -14.55 5.92 -11.82
N LYS A 115 -14.79 6.35 -13.06
CA LYS A 115 -14.42 5.61 -14.29
C LYS A 115 -12.91 5.28 -14.35
N ASN A 116 -12.09 6.11 -13.71
CA ASN A 116 -10.64 5.95 -13.62
C ASN A 116 -10.16 5.01 -12.48
N THR A 117 -11.07 4.34 -11.78
CA THR A 117 -10.73 3.48 -10.63
C THR A 117 -10.63 2.00 -11.00
N HIS A 118 -9.86 1.22 -10.23
CA HIS A 118 -9.80 -0.22 -10.40
C HIS A 118 -11.15 -0.88 -10.08
N GLU A 119 -11.85 -0.35 -9.06
CA GLU A 119 -13.16 -0.80 -8.62
C GLU A 119 -14.20 -0.71 -9.75
N TYR A 120 -14.25 0.42 -10.48
CA TYR A 120 -15.09 0.56 -11.66
C TYR A 120 -14.69 -0.42 -12.77
N GLN A 121 -13.40 -0.51 -13.12
CA GLN A 121 -12.94 -1.39 -14.20
C GLN A 121 -13.26 -2.87 -13.90
N TRP A 122 -13.13 -3.26 -12.63
CA TRP A 122 -13.53 -4.56 -12.16
C TRP A 122 -15.04 -4.78 -12.31
N LYS A 123 -15.87 -3.84 -11.84
CA LYS A 123 -17.32 -3.93 -11.99
C LYS A 123 -17.78 -3.96 -13.44
N LEU A 124 -17.18 -3.15 -14.31
CA LEU A 124 -17.47 -3.14 -15.73
C LEU A 124 -17.16 -4.50 -16.37
N LEU A 125 -16.04 -5.14 -16.03
CA LEU A 125 -15.74 -6.50 -16.50
C LEU A 125 -16.80 -7.52 -16.03
N HIS A 126 -17.20 -7.46 -14.77
CA HIS A 126 -18.21 -8.38 -14.22
C HIS A 126 -19.58 -8.19 -14.86
N VAL A 127 -20.01 -6.95 -15.07
CA VAL A 127 -21.26 -6.63 -15.76
C VAL A 127 -21.20 -7.08 -17.22
N ALA A 128 -20.12 -6.74 -17.94
CA ALA A 128 -19.93 -7.13 -19.33
C ALA A 128 -19.97 -8.66 -19.52
N ARG A 129 -19.36 -9.43 -18.60
CA ARG A 129 -19.44 -10.90 -18.59
C ARG A 129 -20.87 -11.41 -18.39
N ARG A 130 -21.62 -10.84 -17.45
CA ARG A 130 -23.02 -11.23 -17.19
C ARG A 130 -23.94 -10.91 -18.37
N MET A 131 -23.67 -9.81 -19.06
CA MET A 131 -24.43 -9.38 -20.23
C MET A 131 -23.99 -10.03 -21.55
N GLY A 132 -22.98 -10.90 -21.52
CA GLY A 132 -22.48 -11.59 -22.73
C GLY A 132 -21.69 -10.70 -23.69
N VAL A 133 -21.30 -9.49 -23.26
CA VAL A 133 -20.48 -8.56 -24.04
C VAL A 133 -19.04 -9.07 -24.19
N VAL A 134 -18.55 -9.81 -23.19
CA VAL A 134 -17.22 -10.44 -23.22
C VAL A 134 -17.28 -11.88 -22.73
N GLU A 135 -16.26 -12.67 -23.08
CA GLU A 135 -16.09 -14.06 -22.65
C GLU A 135 -15.96 -14.17 -21.13
N LYS A 136 -16.39 -15.32 -20.58
CA LYS A 136 -16.42 -15.56 -19.12
C LYS A 136 -15.03 -15.50 -18.47
N ASP A 137 -13.97 -15.83 -19.21
CA ASP A 137 -12.57 -15.84 -18.77
C ASP A 137 -11.81 -14.56 -19.15
N ALA A 138 -12.47 -13.58 -19.78
CA ALA A 138 -11.84 -12.33 -20.23
C ALA A 138 -11.10 -11.61 -19.08
N LYS A 139 -9.83 -11.25 -19.27
CA LYS A 139 -9.04 -10.58 -18.24
C LYS A 139 -9.34 -9.08 -18.18
N ILE A 140 -9.00 -8.44 -17.04
CA ILE A 140 -9.17 -7.00 -16.83
C ILE A 140 -8.39 -6.14 -17.85
N SER A 141 -7.33 -6.65 -18.48
CA SER A 141 -6.64 -5.93 -19.55
C SER A 141 -7.55 -5.68 -20.77
N LYS A 142 -8.48 -6.60 -21.06
CA LYS A 142 -9.44 -6.50 -22.17
C LYS A 142 -10.47 -5.40 -21.92
N ILE A 143 -10.86 -5.14 -20.67
CA ILE A 143 -11.87 -4.12 -20.36
C ILE A 143 -11.34 -2.69 -20.52
N ARG A 144 -10.05 -2.45 -20.25
CA ARG A 144 -9.45 -1.11 -20.40
C ARG A 144 -9.56 -0.56 -21.82
N GLY A 145 -9.42 -1.41 -22.84
CA GLY A 145 -9.61 -1.03 -24.24
C GLY A 145 -11.08 -0.98 -24.67
N LEU A 146 -11.96 -1.68 -23.95
CA LEU A 146 -13.40 -1.73 -24.25
C LEU A 146 -14.22 -0.65 -23.55
N ALA A 147 -13.69 -0.04 -22.48
CA ALA A 147 -14.43 0.93 -21.68
C ALA A 147 -15.01 2.07 -22.53
N ALA A 148 -14.24 2.60 -23.49
CA ALA A 148 -14.71 3.64 -24.40
C ALA A 148 -15.87 3.20 -25.31
N TYR A 149 -15.94 1.92 -25.68
CA TYR A 149 -17.04 1.37 -26.49
C TYR A 149 -18.29 1.03 -25.66
N LEU A 150 -18.13 0.95 -24.34
CA LEU A 150 -19.22 0.69 -23.41
C LEU A 150 -19.76 1.97 -22.78
N GLU A 151 -19.22 3.12 -23.15
CA GLU A 151 -19.70 4.42 -22.69
C GLU A 151 -21.18 4.61 -23.05
N ASP A 152 -21.96 5.13 -22.10
CA ASP A 152 -23.41 5.34 -22.18
C ASP A 152 -24.27 4.09 -22.38
N THR A 153 -23.66 2.89 -22.38
CA THR A 153 -24.40 1.63 -22.47
C THR A 153 -25.06 1.26 -21.13
N VAL A 154 -26.03 0.35 -21.19
CA VAL A 154 -26.65 -0.26 -20.00
C VAL A 154 -25.59 -0.95 -19.12
N ALA A 155 -24.55 -1.52 -19.74
CA ALA A 155 -23.45 -2.16 -19.03
C ALA A 155 -22.64 -1.17 -18.20
N GLU A 156 -22.33 0.02 -18.74
CA GLU A 156 -21.64 1.06 -17.99
C GLU A 156 -22.50 1.60 -16.85
N LYS A 157 -23.77 1.93 -17.11
CA LYS A 157 -24.68 2.46 -16.09
C LYS A 157 -24.81 1.50 -14.90
N GLU A 158 -24.95 0.21 -15.17
CA GLU A 158 -25.00 -0.81 -14.12
C GLU A 158 -23.65 -0.98 -13.40
N ALA A 159 -22.53 -0.90 -14.13
CA ALA A 159 -21.20 -0.97 -13.53
C ALA A 159 -20.93 0.21 -12.57
N ILE A 160 -21.33 1.43 -12.95
CA ILE A 160 -21.24 2.62 -12.09
C ILE A 160 -22.11 2.43 -10.86
N ARG A 161 -23.37 2.02 -11.04
CA ARG A 161 -24.31 1.78 -9.93
C ARG A 161 -23.74 0.77 -8.93
N GLU A 162 -23.27 -0.38 -9.40
CA GLU A 162 -22.67 -1.40 -8.54
C GLU A 162 -21.35 -0.93 -7.89
N ALA A 163 -20.53 -0.17 -8.61
CA ALA A 163 -19.28 0.37 -8.06
C ALA A 163 -19.59 1.32 -6.90
N ILE A 164 -20.54 2.24 -7.07
CA ILE A 164 -21.00 3.15 -6.03
C ILE A 164 -21.52 2.35 -4.83
N GLN A 165 -22.44 1.41 -5.06
CA GLN A 165 -23.06 0.63 -4.00
C GLN A 165 -22.04 -0.17 -3.18
N ASP A 166 -21.08 -0.83 -3.82
CA ASP A 166 -20.17 -1.74 -3.14
C ASP A 166 -18.92 -1.05 -2.57
N TYR A 167 -18.43 0.00 -3.25
CA TYR A 167 -17.11 0.58 -2.97
C TYR A 167 -17.10 2.06 -2.60
N PHE A 168 -18.15 2.85 -2.86
CA PHE A 168 -18.12 4.31 -2.69
C PHE A 168 -19.35 4.87 -1.98
N ASP A 169 -19.18 5.37 -0.75
CA ASP A 169 -20.27 6.07 -0.04
C ASP A 169 -20.29 7.56 -0.40
N ILE A 170 -20.83 7.86 -1.58
CA ILE A 170 -20.97 9.24 -2.08
C ILE A 170 -21.87 10.08 -1.17
N LYS A 171 -22.90 9.46 -0.55
CA LYS A 171 -23.84 10.16 0.34
C LYS A 171 -23.13 10.65 1.60
N ALA A 172 -22.22 9.84 2.17
CA ALA A 172 -21.39 10.27 3.29
C ALA A 172 -20.49 11.46 2.93
N VAL A 173 -19.88 11.47 1.74
CA VAL A 173 -19.04 12.57 1.28
C VAL A 173 -19.85 13.86 1.06
N LYS A 174 -21.06 13.76 0.47
CA LYS A 174 -21.97 14.91 0.31
C LYS A 174 -22.33 15.55 1.65
N ARG A 175 -22.80 14.74 2.62
CA ARG A 175 -23.12 15.21 3.97
C ARG A 175 -21.90 15.84 4.65
N PHE A 176 -20.74 15.23 4.52
CA PHE A 176 -19.49 15.74 5.09
C PHE A 176 -19.14 17.15 4.57
N ILE A 177 -19.22 17.37 3.26
CA ILE A 177 -18.94 18.69 2.65
C ILE A 177 -20.00 19.72 3.09
N GLU A 178 -21.27 19.33 3.15
CA GLU A 178 -22.35 20.18 3.67
C GLU A 178 -22.10 20.60 5.13
N GLU A 179 -21.67 19.67 5.98
CA GLU A 179 -21.35 19.96 7.39
C GLU A 179 -20.14 20.88 7.55
N ILE A 180 -19.14 20.77 6.67
CA ILE A 180 -18.01 21.71 6.62
C ILE A 180 -18.52 23.09 6.21
N ARG A 181 -19.35 23.19 5.17
CA ARG A 181 -19.91 24.47 4.68
C ARG A 181 -20.81 25.13 5.74
N ALA A 182 -21.55 24.33 6.50
CA ALA A 182 -22.38 24.78 7.61
C ALA A 182 -21.57 25.14 8.88
N GLY A 183 -20.24 24.95 8.88
CA GLY A 183 -19.37 25.23 10.02
C GLY A 183 -19.51 24.23 11.18
N ARG A 184 -20.24 23.12 10.99
CA ARG A 184 -20.41 22.05 12.02
C ARG A 184 -19.16 21.18 12.14
N VAL A 185 -18.39 21.05 11.06
CA VAL A 185 -17.11 20.34 11.02
C VAL A 185 -16.00 21.34 10.75
N LYS A 186 -15.07 21.46 11.71
CA LYS A 186 -13.87 22.30 11.55
C LYS A 186 -12.82 21.52 10.77
N VAL A 187 -12.20 22.16 9.78
CA VAL A 187 -11.08 21.60 9.02
C VAL A 187 -9.86 22.48 9.22
N GLU A 188 -8.77 21.92 9.73
CA GLU A 188 -7.56 22.63 10.10
C GLU A 188 -6.35 22.05 9.35
N ALA A 189 -5.48 22.94 8.88
CA ALA A 189 -4.23 22.56 8.24
C ALA A 189 -3.14 22.40 9.29
N TYR A 190 -2.32 21.38 9.12
CA TYR A 190 -1.12 21.20 9.92
C TYR A 190 0.06 20.89 8.99
N LYS A 191 1.07 21.74 8.99
CA LYS A 191 2.31 21.45 8.27
C LYS A 191 3.29 20.84 9.24
N SER A 192 3.62 19.57 9.03
CA SER A 192 4.60 18.88 9.87
C SER A 192 5.97 19.53 9.67
N ARG A 193 6.66 19.83 10.77
CA ARG A 193 8.02 20.38 10.70
C ARG A 193 8.97 19.28 10.21
N ILE A 194 10.04 19.66 9.52
CA ILE A 194 11.01 18.74 8.93
C ILE A 194 11.70 17.87 10.00
N ASP A 195 11.88 18.45 11.20
CA ASP A 195 12.47 17.87 12.40
C ASP A 195 11.44 17.27 13.37
N ALA A 196 10.14 17.34 13.06
CA ALA A 196 9.11 16.77 13.92
C ALA A 196 8.97 15.25 13.71
N GLU A 197 8.77 14.54 14.81
CA GLU A 197 8.38 13.13 14.76
C GLU A 197 7.04 12.97 14.03
N ILE A 198 6.93 11.89 13.24
CA ILE A 198 5.69 11.50 12.59
C ILE A 198 4.71 11.07 13.69
N SER A 199 3.53 11.68 13.71
CA SER A 199 2.52 11.33 14.71
C SER A 199 2.12 9.84 14.61
N PRO A 200 1.88 9.14 15.73
CA PRO A 200 1.47 7.74 15.72
C PRO A 200 0.23 7.46 14.85
N LEU A 201 -0.74 8.39 14.85
CA LEU A 201 -1.93 8.30 14.02
C LEU A 201 -1.57 8.35 12.53
N THR A 202 -0.67 9.24 12.17
CA THR A 202 -0.18 9.45 10.81
C THR A 202 0.63 8.26 10.30
N ARG A 203 1.46 7.67 11.17
CA ARG A 203 2.30 6.51 10.86
C ARG A 203 1.50 5.32 10.31
N GLN A 204 0.28 5.09 10.82
CA GLN A 204 -0.56 3.94 10.43
C GLN A 204 -0.89 3.91 8.93
N ILE A 205 -1.27 5.05 8.35
CA ILE A 205 -1.55 5.12 6.91
C ILE A 205 -0.25 5.23 6.09
N LEU A 206 0.80 5.82 6.65
CA LEU A 206 2.09 5.92 5.97
C LEU A 206 2.73 4.56 5.68
N VAL A 207 2.61 3.58 6.59
CA VAL A 207 3.06 2.19 6.34
C VAL A 207 2.41 1.62 5.07
N GLN A 208 1.15 1.97 4.79
CA GLN A 208 0.41 1.55 3.61
C GLN A 208 0.65 2.45 2.38
N ALA A 209 0.97 3.73 2.59
CA ALA A 209 1.19 4.73 1.54
C ALA A 209 2.61 4.71 0.94
N LEU A 210 3.62 4.44 1.77
CA LEU A 210 5.04 4.35 1.42
C LEU A 210 5.58 2.99 0.89
N PRO A 211 4.79 1.99 0.44
CA PRO A 211 5.34 0.74 -0.08
C PRO A 211 6.33 0.85 -1.25
N HIS A 212 6.50 2.03 -1.89
CA HIS A 212 7.10 2.16 -3.22
C HIS A 212 8.07 3.35 -3.36
N GLY A 213 8.92 3.63 -2.37
CA GLY A 213 10.05 4.53 -2.56
C GLY A 213 9.70 6.00 -2.88
N LEU A 214 8.45 6.43 -2.61
CA LEU A 214 8.03 7.84 -2.73
C LEU A 214 8.50 8.61 -1.50
N ILE A 215 9.81 8.75 -1.39
CA ILE A 215 10.46 9.55 -0.36
C ILE A 215 10.75 10.90 -0.98
N PRO A 216 10.23 12.00 -0.44
CA PRO A 216 10.65 13.33 -0.85
C PRO A 216 12.17 13.44 -0.72
N LYS A 217 12.86 13.85 -1.79
CA LYS A 217 14.27 14.25 -1.66
C LYS A 217 14.34 15.43 -0.66
N GLY A 218 15.16 15.31 0.38
CA GLY A 218 15.51 16.41 1.28
C GLY A 218 14.50 16.77 2.37
N GLU A 219 13.31 16.16 2.41
CA GLU A 219 12.23 16.53 3.34
C GLU A 219 11.45 15.28 3.79
N ALA A 220 12.15 14.23 4.20
CA ALA A 220 11.52 13.08 4.85
C ALA A 220 11.58 13.28 6.37
N PRO A 221 10.46 13.20 7.11
CA PRO A 221 10.50 13.29 8.57
C PRO A 221 11.34 12.16 9.16
N LEU A 222 11.90 12.41 10.34
CA LEU A 222 13.00 11.68 10.99
C LEU A 222 12.85 10.15 11.19
N ASN A 223 11.72 9.50 10.84
CA ASN A 223 11.48 8.07 11.09
C ASN A 223 11.07 7.25 9.85
N ILE A 224 11.60 7.56 8.66
CA ILE A 224 11.29 6.80 7.44
C ILE A 224 11.78 5.36 7.50
N VAL A 225 12.93 5.15 8.15
CA VAL A 225 13.53 3.83 8.39
C VAL A 225 12.56 2.96 9.18
N ASP A 226 11.95 3.50 10.23
CA ASP A 226 10.99 2.76 11.07
C ASP A 226 9.75 2.33 10.30
N ILE A 227 9.25 3.19 9.41
CA ILE A 227 8.11 2.84 8.56
C ILE A 227 8.47 1.71 7.59
N VAL A 228 9.65 1.79 6.96
CA VAL A 228 10.14 0.74 6.05
C VAL A 228 10.37 -0.56 6.80
N LYS A 229 10.96 -0.49 7.99
CA LYS A 229 11.19 -1.62 8.90
C LYS A 229 9.86 -2.29 9.24
N GLU A 230 8.90 -1.54 9.76
CA GLU A 230 7.57 -2.06 10.12
C GLU A 230 6.85 -2.71 8.92
N ARG A 231 6.92 -2.07 7.75
CA ARG A 231 6.35 -2.59 6.51
C ARG A 231 6.97 -3.93 6.10
N LEU A 232 8.31 -4.02 6.07
CA LEU A 232 9.02 -5.25 5.68
C LEU A 232 8.81 -6.36 6.70
N GLN A 233 8.78 -6.01 7.99
CA GLN A 233 8.51 -6.96 9.07
C GLN A 233 7.09 -7.56 8.99
N ASN A 234 6.11 -6.80 8.49
CA ASN A 234 4.74 -7.28 8.28
C ASN A 234 4.50 -7.98 6.93
N ARG A 235 5.48 -8.01 6.01
CA ARG A 235 5.37 -8.74 4.74
C ARG A 235 5.39 -10.25 4.97
N GLU A 236 4.63 -10.95 4.14
CA GLU A 236 4.64 -12.41 4.08
C GLU A 236 5.66 -12.91 3.04
N ILE A 237 6.38 -13.96 3.40
CA ILE A 237 7.33 -14.66 2.53
C ILE A 237 7.06 -16.16 2.57
N ILE A 238 7.21 -16.82 1.42
CA ILE A 238 7.09 -18.28 1.35
C ILE A 238 8.50 -18.85 1.48
N LEU A 239 8.69 -19.72 2.47
CA LEU A 239 9.90 -20.49 2.66
C LEU A 239 9.68 -21.93 2.24
N ALA A 240 10.67 -22.53 1.60
CA ALA A 240 10.65 -23.96 1.28
C ALA A 240 12.04 -24.57 1.46
N CYS A 241 12.09 -25.87 1.76
CA CYS A 241 13.35 -26.58 1.94
C CYS A 241 13.73 -27.34 0.66
N ILE A 242 14.90 -27.03 0.07
CA ILE A 242 15.40 -27.75 -1.12
C ILE A 242 15.90 -29.15 -0.77
N HIS A 243 16.32 -29.37 0.48
CA HIS A 243 16.88 -30.65 0.92
C HIS A 243 15.80 -31.74 1.01
N CYS A 244 14.77 -31.53 1.84
CA CYS A 244 13.71 -32.54 1.98
C CYS A 244 12.58 -32.39 0.95
N ARG A 245 12.33 -31.17 0.43
CA ARG A 245 11.26 -30.85 -0.54
C ARG A 245 9.86 -31.20 -0.05
N LYS A 246 9.71 -31.39 1.26
CA LYS A 246 8.46 -31.80 1.93
C LYS A 246 7.86 -30.69 2.79
N TRP A 247 8.53 -29.55 2.90
CA TRP A 247 8.10 -28.42 3.71
C TRP A 247 8.07 -27.14 2.89
N MET A 248 6.96 -26.44 3.01
CA MET A 248 6.74 -25.07 2.56
C MET A 248 5.86 -24.39 3.62
N GLY A 249 6.13 -23.13 3.91
CA GLY A 249 5.32 -22.34 4.84
C GLY A 249 5.32 -20.86 4.49
N ARG A 250 4.23 -20.19 4.83
CA ARG A 250 4.08 -18.73 4.67
C ARG A 250 4.19 -18.08 6.04
N TYR A 251 5.09 -17.11 6.15
CA TYR A 251 5.38 -16.46 7.43
C TYR A 251 5.47 -14.95 7.24
N LYS A 252 5.02 -14.20 8.24
CA LYS A 252 5.41 -12.79 8.38
C LYS A 252 6.86 -12.71 8.84
N VAL A 253 7.64 -11.82 8.24
CA VAL A 253 9.08 -11.67 8.54
C VAL A 253 9.33 -11.45 10.03
N LYS A 254 8.47 -10.70 10.73
CA LYS A 254 8.60 -10.44 12.17
C LYS A 254 8.63 -11.68 13.06
N TYR A 255 7.94 -12.75 12.65
CA TYR A 255 7.85 -13.98 13.43
C TYR A 255 8.95 -14.99 13.09
N LEU A 256 9.78 -14.70 12.09
CA LEU A 256 10.88 -15.59 11.73
C LEU A 256 12.06 -15.40 12.70
N PRO A 257 12.72 -16.51 13.10
CA PRO A 257 13.93 -16.46 13.90
C PRO A 257 15.11 -15.87 13.11
N GLU A 258 16.19 -15.50 13.81
CA GLU A 258 17.42 -15.00 13.16
C GLU A 258 18.08 -16.06 12.28
N GLU A 259 18.12 -17.31 12.75
CA GLU A 259 18.58 -18.46 11.98
C GLU A 259 17.41 -19.26 11.42
N ILE A 260 17.45 -19.56 10.12
CA ILE A 260 16.38 -20.25 9.40
C ILE A 260 16.75 -21.71 9.18
N VAL A 261 15.93 -22.62 9.71
CA VAL A 261 16.08 -24.07 9.54
C VAL A 261 14.76 -24.69 9.09
N CYS A 262 14.85 -25.78 8.34
CA CYS A 262 13.68 -26.56 7.98
C CYS A 262 13.10 -27.27 9.22
N PRO A 263 11.84 -27.04 9.60
CA PRO A 263 11.24 -27.68 10.77
C PRO A 263 11.00 -29.19 10.58
N LYS A 264 11.06 -29.70 9.35
CA LYS A 264 10.87 -31.14 9.06
C LYS A 264 12.17 -31.95 9.09
N CYS A 265 13.31 -31.36 8.74
CA CYS A 265 14.56 -32.12 8.59
C CYS A 265 15.80 -31.45 9.19
N GLY A 266 15.66 -30.27 9.82
CA GLY A 266 16.75 -29.54 10.44
C GLY A 266 17.74 -28.86 9.48
N ALA A 267 17.63 -29.09 8.16
CA ALA A 267 18.57 -28.52 7.21
C ALA A 267 18.45 -26.98 7.11
N LYS A 268 19.60 -26.29 7.03
CA LYS A 268 19.71 -24.85 6.72
C LYS A 268 19.45 -24.52 5.24
N ALA A 269 19.24 -25.53 4.40
CA ALA A 269 18.97 -25.40 2.97
C ALA A 269 17.51 -24.96 2.70
N VAL A 270 17.17 -23.75 3.17
CA VAL A 270 15.86 -23.12 3.06
C VAL A 270 15.97 -21.90 2.16
N GLY A 271 15.11 -21.85 1.13
CA GLY A 271 15.02 -20.74 0.20
C GLY A 271 13.73 -19.96 0.38
N ALA A 272 13.72 -18.73 -0.10
CA ALA A 272 12.56 -17.85 -0.13
C ALA A 272 12.01 -17.68 -1.56
N THR A 273 10.69 -17.55 -1.68
CA THR A 273 10.02 -17.32 -2.96
C THR A 273 8.67 -16.61 -2.76
N HIS A 274 8.09 -16.11 -3.85
CA HIS A 274 6.71 -15.64 -3.91
C HIS A 274 5.78 -16.67 -4.58
N ARG A 275 6.32 -17.78 -5.09
CA ARG A 275 5.57 -18.82 -5.79
C ARG A 275 5.00 -19.86 -4.85
N GLU A 276 3.70 -20.10 -4.95
CA GLU A 276 3.02 -21.15 -4.19
C GLU A 276 3.28 -22.56 -4.75
N ASP A 277 3.66 -22.68 -6.02
CA ASP A 277 3.93 -23.95 -6.69
C ASP A 277 5.38 -24.43 -6.56
N ILE A 278 6.19 -23.80 -5.70
CA ILE A 278 7.64 -24.09 -5.58
C ILE A 278 7.93 -25.56 -5.27
N LEU A 279 7.11 -26.24 -4.45
CA LEU A 279 7.30 -27.68 -4.19
C LEU A 279 7.15 -28.54 -5.46
N LYS A 280 6.29 -28.15 -6.40
CA LYS A 280 6.15 -28.84 -7.69
C LYS A 280 7.41 -28.65 -8.54
N ILE A 281 7.94 -27.42 -8.57
CA ILE A 281 9.20 -27.09 -9.28
C ILE A 281 10.36 -27.90 -8.71
N LEU A 282 10.51 -27.93 -7.38
CA LEU A 282 11.54 -28.73 -6.71
C LEU A 282 11.40 -30.24 -7.00
N GLY A 283 10.16 -30.74 -7.10
CA GLY A 283 9.87 -32.11 -7.48
C GLY A 283 10.18 -32.44 -8.95
N LYS A 284 10.00 -31.47 -9.86
CA LYS A 284 10.43 -31.60 -11.27
C LYS A 284 11.95 -31.63 -11.39
N TRP A 285 12.62 -30.69 -10.72
CA TRP A 285 14.08 -30.61 -10.66
C TRP A 285 14.69 -31.93 -10.17
N HIS A 286 14.18 -32.48 -9.06
CA HIS A 286 14.70 -33.75 -8.53
C HIS A 286 14.57 -34.93 -9.49
N ARG A 287 13.46 -35.00 -10.23
CA ARG A 287 13.16 -36.09 -11.16
C ARG A 287 13.76 -35.87 -12.56
N GLY A 288 14.47 -34.76 -12.79
CA GLY A 288 14.99 -34.40 -14.11
C GLY A 288 13.91 -34.09 -15.15
N ILE A 289 12.70 -33.71 -14.71
CA ILE A 289 11.59 -33.38 -15.61
C ILE A 289 11.81 -32.00 -16.22
N LYS A 290 11.52 -31.84 -17.52
CA LYS A 290 11.62 -30.57 -18.23
C LYS A 290 10.77 -29.49 -17.54
N MET A 291 11.42 -28.38 -17.19
CA MET A 291 10.79 -27.18 -16.62
C MET A 291 10.55 -26.14 -17.73
N SER A 292 9.49 -25.36 -17.61
CA SER A 292 9.31 -24.16 -18.45
C SER A 292 10.37 -23.12 -18.15
N ASP A 293 10.55 -22.12 -19.03
CA ASP A 293 11.59 -21.10 -18.81
C ASP A 293 11.28 -20.20 -17.60
N ASP A 294 10.00 -19.96 -17.33
CA ASP A 294 9.51 -19.30 -16.11
C ASP A 294 9.80 -20.12 -14.84
N GLU A 295 9.60 -21.44 -14.89
CA GLU A 295 9.93 -22.34 -13.78
C GLU A 295 11.45 -22.39 -13.53
N LYS A 296 12.27 -22.45 -14.58
CA LYS A 296 13.74 -22.44 -14.47
C LYS A 296 14.24 -21.16 -13.81
N LYS A 297 13.78 -20.00 -14.30
CA LYS A 297 14.15 -18.69 -13.73
C LYS A 297 13.80 -18.63 -12.24
N SER A 298 12.58 -19.05 -11.91
CA SER A 298 12.10 -19.08 -10.52
C SER A 298 12.93 -20.03 -9.63
N PHE A 299 13.34 -21.18 -10.17
CA PHE A 299 14.20 -22.14 -9.48
C PHE A 299 15.60 -21.58 -9.24
N GLU A 300 16.21 -20.93 -10.22
CA GLU A 300 17.52 -20.29 -10.08
C GLU A 300 17.49 -19.16 -9.04
N GLU A 301 16.46 -18.31 -9.06
CA GLU A 301 16.25 -17.28 -8.03
C GLU A 301 16.10 -17.91 -6.65
N PHE A 302 15.29 -18.97 -6.54
CA PHE A 302 15.12 -19.71 -5.29
C PHE A 302 16.45 -20.29 -4.79
N GLN A 303 17.27 -20.91 -5.66
CA GLN A 303 18.57 -21.43 -5.27
C GLN A 303 19.52 -20.34 -4.77
N ARG A 304 19.56 -19.19 -5.44
CA ARG A 304 20.37 -18.03 -5.00
C ARG A 304 19.88 -17.48 -3.67
N SER A 305 18.58 -17.51 -3.39
CA SER A 305 18.05 -17.08 -2.10
C SER A 305 18.57 -17.94 -0.93
N ILE A 306 18.79 -19.25 -1.16
CA ILE A 306 19.28 -20.18 -0.12
C ILE A 306 20.64 -19.74 0.38
N SER A 307 21.58 -19.41 -0.51
CA SER A 307 22.92 -18.99 -0.10
C SER A 307 22.89 -17.68 0.69
N LEU A 308 22.01 -16.75 0.34
CA LEU A 308 21.83 -15.51 1.10
C LEU A 308 21.25 -15.76 2.48
N ILE A 309 20.24 -16.61 2.59
CA ILE A 309 19.62 -16.96 3.87
C ILE A 309 20.61 -17.70 4.77
N MET A 310 21.41 -18.61 4.20
CA MET A 310 22.44 -19.32 4.96
C MET A 310 23.53 -18.38 5.49
N SER A 311 23.92 -17.36 4.72
CA SER A 311 24.99 -16.42 5.09
C SER A 311 24.53 -15.27 5.98
N TYR A 312 23.32 -14.74 5.77
CA TYR A 312 22.83 -13.52 6.42
C TYR A 312 21.56 -13.73 7.24
N GLY A 313 21.03 -14.96 7.32
CA GLY A 313 19.87 -15.30 8.15
C GLY A 313 18.63 -14.45 7.83
N LYS A 314 17.95 -13.99 8.87
CA LYS A 314 16.75 -13.15 8.78
C LYS A 314 16.99 -11.83 8.04
N ARG A 315 18.20 -11.25 8.08
CA ARG A 315 18.51 -10.04 7.29
C ARG A 315 18.33 -10.28 5.79
N ALA A 316 18.68 -11.47 5.30
CA ALA A 316 18.42 -11.84 3.90
C ALA A 316 16.92 -11.82 3.58
N LEU A 317 16.10 -12.36 4.48
CA LEU A 317 14.65 -12.40 4.32
C LEU A 317 14.01 -11.02 4.34
N ILE A 318 14.51 -10.10 5.18
CA ILE A 318 14.06 -8.70 5.20
C ILE A 318 14.31 -8.03 3.84
N ALA A 319 15.51 -8.22 3.27
CA ALA A 319 15.84 -7.67 1.95
C ALA A 319 14.99 -8.32 0.84
N LEU A 320 14.84 -9.65 0.84
CA LEU A 320 14.05 -10.39 -0.14
C LEU A 320 12.52 -10.14 -0.03
N ALA A 321 12.04 -9.66 1.11
CA ALA A 321 10.65 -9.26 1.28
C ALA A 321 10.32 -7.90 0.63
N ALA A 322 11.35 -7.14 0.24
CA ALA A 322 11.19 -5.85 -0.42
C ALA A 322 10.76 -6.01 -1.89
N ARG A 323 9.96 -5.07 -2.37
CA ARG A 323 9.33 -5.20 -3.69
C ARG A 323 10.36 -5.03 -4.81
N GLY A 324 10.47 -6.04 -5.67
CA GLY A 324 11.40 -5.98 -6.80
C GLY A 324 12.86 -6.22 -6.42
N VAL A 325 13.11 -6.61 -5.16
CA VAL A 325 14.43 -7.01 -4.68
C VAL A 325 14.57 -8.52 -4.82
N GLY A 326 15.10 -8.96 -5.96
CA GLY A 326 15.48 -10.36 -6.16
C GLY A 326 16.79 -10.72 -5.46
N PRO A 327 17.20 -12.01 -5.50
CA PRO A 327 18.43 -12.48 -4.86
C PRO A 327 19.70 -11.72 -5.27
N THR A 328 19.83 -11.34 -6.54
CA THR A 328 20.99 -10.57 -7.01
C THR A 328 21.07 -9.20 -6.35
N THR A 329 19.95 -8.47 -6.28
CA THR A 329 19.88 -7.16 -5.64
C THR A 329 20.04 -7.26 -4.13
N ALA A 330 19.41 -8.26 -3.50
CA ALA A 330 19.58 -8.54 -2.08
C ALA A 330 21.04 -8.84 -1.74
N ALA A 331 21.75 -9.61 -2.58
CA ALA A 331 23.17 -9.88 -2.40
C ALA A 331 24.00 -8.59 -2.43
N ARG A 332 23.70 -7.65 -3.33
CA ARG A 332 24.38 -6.34 -3.38
C ARG A 332 24.17 -5.55 -2.09
N ILE A 333 22.92 -5.45 -1.64
CA ILE A 333 22.57 -4.73 -0.40
C ILE A 333 23.28 -5.34 0.80
N LEU A 334 23.21 -6.67 0.96
CA LEU A 334 23.79 -7.38 2.11
C LEU A 334 25.32 -7.36 2.13
N LYS A 335 25.97 -7.29 0.96
CA LYS A 335 27.42 -7.14 0.84
C LYS A 335 27.91 -5.71 1.10
N GLY A 336 27.03 -4.70 1.00
CA GLY A 336 27.37 -3.32 1.28
C GLY A 336 27.90 -3.17 2.71
N TYR A 337 29.00 -2.42 2.88
CA TYR A 337 29.53 -2.13 4.20
C TYR A 337 28.60 -1.13 4.90
N MET A 338 27.63 -1.65 5.64
CA MET A 338 26.65 -0.85 6.38
C MET A 338 27.08 -0.80 7.84
N LYS A 339 27.35 0.40 8.34
CA LYS A 339 27.78 0.67 9.72
C LYS A 339 26.60 0.62 10.69
N THR A 340 25.38 0.86 10.22
CA THR A 340 24.16 0.88 11.05
C THR A 340 23.01 0.08 10.44
N GLU A 341 22.01 -0.26 11.28
CA GLU A 341 20.77 -0.89 10.82
C GLU A 341 19.95 0.04 9.91
N GLU A 342 20.05 1.36 10.12
CA GLU A 342 19.35 2.37 9.33
C GLU A 342 19.82 2.40 7.87
N GLU A 343 21.14 2.36 7.65
CA GLU A 343 21.74 2.31 6.30
C GLU A 343 21.21 1.11 5.50
N PHE A 344 20.98 -0.03 6.17
CA PHE A 344 20.41 -1.22 5.54
C PHE A 344 18.99 -1.01 5.02
N TYR A 345 18.13 -0.39 5.81
CA TYR A 345 16.77 -0.10 5.38
C TYR A 345 16.72 0.99 4.30
N LEU A 346 17.63 1.95 4.34
CA LEU A 346 17.75 2.98 3.29
C LEU A 346 18.23 2.39 1.95
N GLU A 347 19.17 1.44 1.95
CA GLU A 347 19.61 0.76 0.72
C GLU A 347 18.51 -0.11 0.09
N ILE A 348 17.73 -0.81 0.91
CA ILE A 348 16.56 -1.57 0.42
C ILE A 348 15.59 -0.64 -0.30
N LEU A 349 15.35 0.51 0.28
CA LEU A 349 14.40 1.50 -0.19
C LEU A 349 14.87 2.17 -1.49
N GLU A 350 16.17 2.39 -1.65
CA GLU A 350 16.74 2.84 -2.92
C GLU A 350 16.63 1.76 -4.01
N ALA A 351 16.85 0.49 -3.65
CA ALA A 351 16.65 -0.62 -4.58
C ALA A 351 15.17 -0.74 -5.05
N GLU A 352 14.20 -0.53 -4.17
CA GLU A 352 12.78 -0.49 -4.55
C GLU A 352 12.47 0.66 -5.51
N LYS A 353 13.06 1.84 -5.30
CA LYS A 353 12.91 2.98 -6.22
C LYS A 353 13.43 2.64 -7.61
N GLU A 354 14.63 2.08 -7.69
CA GLU A 354 15.24 1.73 -8.97
C GLU A 354 14.41 0.69 -9.73
N TYR A 355 13.88 -0.30 -9.03
CA TYR A 355 12.94 -1.26 -9.61
C TYR A 355 11.69 -0.57 -10.18
N LEU A 356 11.10 0.39 -9.47
CA LEU A 356 9.91 1.09 -9.93
C LEU A 356 10.17 1.99 -11.14
N ARG A 357 11.34 2.65 -11.18
CA ARG A 357 11.75 3.49 -12.32
C ARG A 357 11.97 2.63 -13.56
N THR A 358 12.68 1.52 -13.41
CA THR A 358 13.02 0.64 -14.52
C THR A 358 11.82 -0.17 -15.00
N ARG A 359 10.89 -0.57 -14.12
CA ARG A 359 9.69 -1.36 -14.50
C ARG A 359 8.85 -0.75 -15.62
N MET A 360 8.79 0.59 -15.73
CA MET A 360 8.08 1.26 -16.84
C MET A 360 8.67 0.96 -18.23
N PHE A 361 9.90 0.44 -18.31
CA PHE A 361 10.58 0.09 -19.55
C PHE A 361 10.51 -1.41 -19.90
N TRP A 362 10.02 -2.26 -19.00
CA TRP A 362 9.97 -3.73 -19.18
C TRP A 362 8.54 -4.28 -19.39
N GLU A 363 7.51 -3.45 -19.27
CA GLU A 363 6.10 -3.80 -19.58
C GLU A 363 5.62 -3.20 -20.91
N GLY A 364 6.55 -2.84 -21.80
CA GLY A 364 6.27 -2.38 -23.18
C GLY A 364 6.12 -3.51 -24.18
#